data_AF-A0A8E0V002-F1
#
_entry.id   AF-A0A8E0V002-F1
#
_cell.length_a   1.000
_cell.length_b   1.000
_cell.length_c   1.000
_cell.angle_alpha   90.00
_cell.angle_beta   90.00
_cell.angle_gamma   90.00
#
_symmetry.space_group_name_H-M   'P 1'
#
loop_
_entity.id
_entity.type
_entity.pdbx_description
1 polymer ?
#
loop_
_entity_poly.entity_id
_entity_poly.type
_entity_poly.pdbx_seq_one_letter_code
_entity_poly.pdbx_strand_id
1 'polypeptide(L)'
;MPCSAHSTGTPCSECALHGRDCIIDEYADKRRKVVRDRVQEELAYYREFVQQLLAAIRHGKRTDVDAIINVIRSGASLEKIHSIVAQSLSHTNDVDGLEITVPELKVPDGVSVSSSADVKEPDGVSAEASPDAGLSAILNKDS
;
A
#
# COMPACT_ATOMS: atom_id res chain seq x y z
N MET A 1 -8.02 -8.65 -35.88
CA MET A 1 -7.99 -8.51 -34.40
C MET A 1 -6.66 -7.88 -33.99
N PRO A 2 -6.62 -7.00 -32.97
CA PRO A 2 -5.38 -6.36 -32.51
C PRO A 2 -4.46 -7.35 -31.76
N CYS A 3 -3.16 -7.33 -32.05
CA CYS A 3 -2.16 -8.16 -31.37
C CYS A 3 -1.83 -7.62 -29.96
N SER A 4 -1.56 -8.53 -29.02
CA SER A 4 -1.30 -8.20 -27.60
C SER A 4 0.20 -8.30 -27.27
N ALA A 5 0.67 -7.45 -26.34
CA ALA A 5 2.09 -7.16 -26.10
C ALA A 5 2.94 -8.26 -25.43
N HIS A 6 2.43 -9.48 -25.19
CA HIS A 6 3.12 -10.42 -24.27
C HIS A 6 3.35 -11.86 -24.72
N SER A 7 3.18 -12.27 -25.99
CA SER A 7 3.40 -13.71 -26.26
C SER A 7 3.74 -14.22 -27.66
N THR A 8 4.07 -13.42 -28.68
CA THR A 8 4.32 -14.02 -30.02
C THR A 8 5.52 -13.49 -30.80
N GLY A 9 6.33 -12.60 -30.24
CA GLY A 9 7.36 -11.89 -31.00
C GLY A 9 6.76 -10.92 -32.01
N THR A 10 7.61 -10.08 -32.63
CA THR A 10 7.20 -9.18 -33.71
C THR A 10 7.74 -9.73 -35.03
N PRO A 11 6.88 -10.07 -36.01
CA PRO A 11 5.42 -9.97 -36.02
C PRO A 11 4.70 -11.10 -35.25
N CYS A 12 3.54 -10.81 -34.65
CA CYS A 12 2.67 -11.85 -34.06
C CYS A 12 2.24 -12.88 -35.14
N SER A 13 2.00 -14.13 -34.75
CA SER A 13 1.65 -15.24 -35.66
C SER A 13 0.51 -14.90 -36.63
N GLU A 14 -0.50 -14.19 -36.13
CA GLU A 14 -1.64 -13.68 -36.89
C GLU A 14 -1.24 -12.62 -37.95
N CYS A 15 -0.34 -11.68 -37.63
CA CYS A 15 0.12 -10.70 -38.62
C CYS A 15 1.07 -11.33 -39.64
N ALA A 16 1.89 -12.29 -39.24
CA ALA A 16 2.76 -13.05 -40.12
C ALA A 16 1.96 -13.88 -41.14
N LEU A 17 0.87 -14.54 -40.71
CA LEU A 17 0.00 -15.34 -41.57
C LEU A 17 -0.67 -14.51 -42.68
N HIS A 18 -1.02 -13.27 -42.36
CA HIS A 18 -1.78 -12.39 -43.25
C HIS A 18 -0.92 -11.35 -43.97
N GLY A 19 0.41 -11.39 -43.81
CA GLY A 19 1.33 -10.47 -44.48
C GLY A 19 1.05 -8.99 -44.22
N ARG A 20 0.57 -8.66 -43.02
CA ARG A 20 0.23 -7.27 -42.62
C ARG A 20 1.20 -6.74 -41.58
N ASP A 21 1.39 -5.43 -41.56
CA ASP A 21 2.26 -4.77 -40.58
C ASP A 21 1.76 -5.00 -39.15
N CYS A 22 2.67 -5.48 -38.29
CA CYS A 22 2.40 -5.76 -36.89
C CYS A 22 2.76 -4.56 -36.02
N ILE A 23 1.86 -3.58 -35.95
CA ILE A 23 2.03 -2.40 -35.10
C ILE A 23 1.54 -2.72 -33.68
N ILE A 24 2.46 -2.84 -32.74
CA ILE A 24 2.15 -2.93 -31.31
C ILE A 24 2.06 -1.52 -30.76
N ASP A 25 0.83 -1.05 -30.52
CA ASP A 25 0.60 0.20 -29.80
C ASP A 25 0.56 -0.11 -28.29
N GLU A 26 1.66 0.24 -27.61
CA GLU A 26 1.79 0.08 -26.15
C GLU A 26 0.72 0.87 -25.36
N TYR A 27 0.13 1.91 -25.97
CA TYR A 27 -0.96 2.71 -25.38
C TYR A 27 -2.35 2.11 -25.66
N ALA A 28 -2.48 1.19 -26.62
CA ALA A 28 -3.72 0.48 -26.91
C ALA A 28 -3.93 -0.80 -26.07
N ASP A 29 -2.90 -1.32 -25.38
CA ASP A 29 -3.07 -2.42 -24.42
C ASP A 29 -3.87 -1.94 -23.20
N LYS A 30 -5.19 -2.16 -23.27
CA LYS A 30 -6.17 -1.77 -22.26
C LYS A 30 -5.81 -2.27 -20.85
N ARG A 31 -5.04 -3.34 -20.71
CA ARG A 31 -4.64 -3.87 -19.38
C ARG A 31 -3.66 -2.94 -18.68
N ARG A 32 -2.70 -2.37 -19.41
CA ARG A 32 -1.77 -1.35 -18.88
C ARG A 32 -2.51 -0.06 -18.53
N LYS A 33 -3.50 0.31 -19.36
CA LYS A 33 -4.40 1.42 -19.08
C LYS A 33 -5.20 1.21 -17.78
N VAL A 34 -5.82 0.05 -17.57
CA VAL A 34 -6.61 -0.23 -16.35
C VAL A 34 -5.76 -0.19 -15.08
N VAL A 35 -4.55 -0.76 -15.08
CA VAL A 35 -3.66 -0.69 -13.91
C VAL A 35 -3.29 0.75 -13.59
N ARG A 36 -2.89 1.53 -14.60
CA ARG A 36 -2.56 2.94 -14.42
C ARG A 36 -3.77 3.74 -13.93
N ASP A 37 -4.95 3.51 -14.51
CA ASP A 37 -6.16 4.25 -14.15
C ASP A 37 -6.59 3.91 -12.70
N ARG A 38 -6.42 2.66 -12.23
CA ARG A 38 -6.64 2.26 -10.82
C ARG A 38 -5.69 2.96 -9.86
N VAL A 39 -4.38 2.96 -10.16
CA VAL A 39 -3.39 3.66 -9.33
C VAL A 39 -3.65 5.17 -9.32
N GLN A 40 -4.07 5.74 -10.45
CA GLN A 40 -4.42 7.14 -10.54
C GLN A 40 -5.63 7.50 -9.67
N GLU A 41 -6.66 6.65 -9.65
CA GLU A 41 -7.83 6.80 -8.79
C GLU A 41 -7.46 6.69 -7.30
N GLU A 42 -6.62 5.72 -6.94
CA GLU A 42 -6.10 5.54 -5.58
C GLU A 42 -5.29 6.76 -5.11
N LEU A 43 -4.41 7.29 -5.95
CA LEU A 43 -3.64 8.50 -5.63
C LEU A 43 -4.53 9.74 -5.50
N ALA A 44 -5.55 9.87 -6.34
CA ALA A 44 -6.51 10.97 -6.25
C ALA A 44 -7.28 10.93 -4.93
N TYR A 45 -7.75 9.74 -4.55
CA TYR A 45 -8.42 9.50 -3.27
C TYR A 45 -7.55 9.90 -2.07
N TYR A 46 -6.31 9.43 -2.01
CA TYR A 46 -5.42 9.77 -0.88
C TYR A 46 -5.05 11.25 -0.86
N ARG A 47 -4.85 11.87 -2.03
CA ARG A 47 -4.56 13.31 -2.12
C ARG A 47 -5.71 14.15 -1.58
N GLU A 48 -6.93 13.83 -1.99
CA GLU A 48 -8.13 14.52 -1.52
C GLU A 48 -8.32 14.35 -0.01
N PHE A 49 -8.15 13.14 0.50
CA PHE A 49 -8.24 12.90 1.93
C PHE A 49 -7.20 13.70 2.74
N VAL A 50 -5.94 13.73 2.30
CA VAL A 50 -4.90 14.52 2.98
C VAL A 50 -5.26 16.01 2.97
N GLN A 51 -5.85 16.53 1.89
CA GLN A 51 -6.33 17.90 1.84
C GLN A 51 -7.47 18.16 2.84
N GLN A 52 -8.43 17.24 2.94
CA GLN A 52 -9.51 17.30 3.92
C GLN A 52 -8.98 17.25 5.36
N LEU A 53 -8.03 16.36 5.66
CA LEU A 53 -7.38 16.26 6.96
C LEU A 53 -6.62 17.56 7.31
N LEU A 54 -5.87 18.12 6.37
CA LEU A 54 -5.17 19.39 6.56
C LEU A 54 -6.16 20.55 6.80
N ALA A 55 -7.28 20.58 6.07
CA ALA A 55 -8.31 21.60 6.26
C ALA A 55 -8.93 21.50 7.66
N ALA A 56 -9.28 20.27 8.09
CA ALA A 56 -9.80 20.01 9.43
C ALA A 56 -8.82 20.44 10.53
N ILE A 57 -7.51 20.22 10.36
CA ILE A 57 -6.50 20.63 11.35
C ILE A 57 -6.29 22.15 11.35
N ARG A 58 -6.29 22.80 10.19
CA ARG A 58 -6.00 24.25 10.08
C ARG A 58 -7.18 25.13 10.49
N HIS A 59 -8.40 24.70 10.19
CA HIS A 59 -9.61 25.52 10.32
C HIS A 59 -10.61 24.93 11.33
N GLY A 60 -10.42 23.68 11.75
CA GLY A 60 -11.31 23.03 12.71
C GLY A 60 -11.22 23.61 14.12
N LYS A 61 -12.26 23.36 14.90
CA LYS A 61 -12.32 23.74 16.32
C LYS A 61 -11.28 22.93 17.10
N ARG A 62 -10.73 23.49 18.17
CA ARG A 62 -9.69 22.81 18.99
C ARG A 62 -10.10 21.41 19.42
N THR A 63 -11.35 21.23 19.84
CA THR A 63 -11.91 19.93 20.25
C THR A 63 -11.89 18.90 19.11
N ASP A 64 -12.16 19.33 17.89
CA ASP A 64 -12.17 18.46 16.71
C ASP A 64 -10.72 18.10 16.32
N VAL A 65 -9.81 19.07 16.37
CA VAL A 65 -8.38 18.84 16.14
C VAL A 65 -7.80 17.87 17.17
N ASP A 66 -8.13 18.05 18.45
CA ASP A 66 -7.70 17.15 19.52
C ASP A 66 -8.24 15.72 19.29
N ALA A 67 -9.51 15.59 18.88
CA ALA A 67 -10.10 14.29 18.55
C ALA A 67 -9.38 13.60 17.37
N ILE A 68 -9.07 14.36 16.31
CA ILE A 68 -8.31 13.87 15.15
C ILE A 68 -6.91 13.40 15.56
N ILE A 69 -6.18 14.20 16.34
CA ILE A 69 -4.83 13.83 16.79
C ILE A 69 -4.87 12.58 17.67
N ASN A 70 -5.84 12.51 18.60
CA ASN A 70 -5.98 11.36 19.50
C ASN A 70 -6.30 10.06 18.75
N VAL A 71 -7.17 10.10 17.73
CA VAL A 71 -7.50 8.91 16.93
C VAL A 71 -6.34 8.45 16.05
N ILE A 72 -5.53 9.38 15.52
CA ILE A 72 -4.32 9.03 14.77
C ILE A 72 -3.30 8.37 15.71
N ARG A 73 -3.08 8.96 16.89
CA ARG A 73 -2.10 8.47 17.87
C ARG A 73 -2.49 7.14 18.52
N SER A 74 -3.77 6.79 18.56
CA SER A 74 -4.22 5.49 19.04
C SER A 74 -3.96 4.34 18.06
N GLY A 75 -3.45 4.64 16.86
CA GLY A 75 -3.24 3.63 15.82
C GLY A 75 -4.54 3.12 15.21
N ALA A 76 -5.60 3.95 15.21
CA ALA A 76 -6.88 3.57 14.61
C ALA A 76 -6.75 3.29 13.11
N SER A 77 -7.69 2.51 12.58
CA SER A 77 -7.77 2.25 11.14
C SER A 77 -8.02 3.54 10.35
N LEU A 78 -7.55 3.56 9.10
CA LEU A 78 -7.75 4.70 8.20
C LEU A 78 -9.24 5.05 8.05
N GLU A 79 -10.10 4.05 7.92
CA GLU A 79 -11.56 4.17 7.92
C GLU A 79 -12.10 4.98 9.11
N LYS A 80 -11.59 4.70 10.30
CA LYS A 80 -12.00 5.40 11.52
C LYS A 80 -11.51 6.84 11.51
N ILE A 81 -10.28 7.07 11.05
CA ILE A 81 -9.71 8.42 10.90
C ILE A 81 -10.54 9.23 9.89
N HIS A 82 -10.88 8.66 8.74
CA HIS A 82 -11.75 9.28 7.73
C HIS A 82 -13.09 9.74 8.33
N SER A 83 -13.75 8.85 9.07
CA SER A 83 -15.04 9.16 9.69
C SER A 83 -14.97 10.35 10.66
N ILE A 84 -13.89 10.45 11.45
CA ILE A 84 -13.70 11.56 12.40
C ILE A 84 -13.37 12.87 11.66
N VAL A 85 -12.54 12.81 10.62
CA VAL A 85 -12.22 13.99 9.79
C VAL A 85 -13.48 14.51 9.09
N ALA A 86 -14.31 13.64 8.50
CA ALA A 86 -15.55 14.06 7.87
C ALA A 86 -16.53 14.73 8.86
N GLN A 87 -16.62 14.22 10.09
CA GLN A 87 -17.42 14.85 11.15
C GLN A 87 -16.86 16.21 11.57
N SER A 88 -15.54 16.38 11.65
CA SER A 88 -14.96 17.69 11.99
C SER A 88 -15.25 18.76 10.94
N LEU A 89 -15.29 18.37 9.65
CA LEU A 89 -15.59 19.27 8.54
C LEU A 89 -17.08 19.62 8.48
N SER A 90 -17.97 18.75 8.95
CA SER A 90 -19.40 19.07 9.03
C SER A 90 -19.68 20.17 10.08
N HIS A 91 -18.86 20.25 11.13
CA HIS A 91 -18.96 21.24 12.20
C HIS A 91 -18.40 22.62 11.86
N THR A 92 -17.69 22.76 10.74
CA THR A 92 -17.06 24.02 10.29
C THR A 92 -17.88 24.80 9.25
N ASN A 93 -19.02 24.27 8.80
CA ASN A 93 -19.87 24.86 7.75
C ASN A 93 -20.58 26.17 8.14
N ASP A 94 -20.31 26.73 9.32
CA ASP A 94 -20.85 28.03 9.72
C ASP A 94 -20.15 29.22 9.01
N VAL A 95 -19.02 29.02 8.33
CA VAL A 95 -18.36 30.08 7.55
C VAL A 95 -17.60 29.51 6.34
N ASP A 96 -18.02 29.94 5.14
CA ASP A 96 -17.34 29.82 3.84
C ASP A 96 -17.47 28.48 3.05
N GLY A 97 -18.59 28.33 2.35
CA GLY A 97 -18.62 28.23 0.88
C GLY A 97 -17.87 27.13 0.12
N LEU A 98 -17.28 26.12 0.75
CA LEU A 98 -16.68 24.98 0.04
C LEU A 98 -17.59 23.75 0.13
N GLU A 99 -18.26 23.42 -0.98
CA GLU A 99 -19.01 22.17 -1.12
C GLU A 99 -18.03 21.00 -1.07
N ILE A 100 -17.83 20.42 0.11
CA ILE A 100 -17.08 19.18 0.28
C ILE A 100 -18.01 18.04 -0.12
N THR A 101 -17.96 17.67 -1.39
CA THR A 101 -18.52 16.40 -1.85
C THR A 101 -17.74 15.29 -1.17
N VAL A 102 -18.32 14.64 -0.17
CA VAL A 102 -17.77 13.41 0.42
C VAL A 102 -17.75 12.37 -0.71
N PRO A 103 -16.58 11.94 -1.22
CA PRO A 103 -16.55 10.87 -2.19
C PRO A 103 -16.99 9.60 -1.47
N GLU A 104 -18.04 8.97 -1.99
CA GLU A 104 -18.51 7.67 -1.53
C GLU A 104 -17.33 6.69 -1.55
N LEU A 105 -17.02 6.09 -0.39
CA LEU A 105 -15.94 5.13 -0.20
C LEU A 105 -16.11 3.96 -1.18
N LYS A 106 -15.43 4.02 -2.32
CA LYS A 106 -15.13 2.84 -3.11
C LYS A 106 -13.93 2.18 -2.48
N VAL A 107 -14.22 1.29 -1.53
CA VAL A 107 -13.21 0.36 -1.00
C VAL A 107 -12.68 -0.45 -2.19
N PRO A 108 -11.39 -0.34 -2.55
CA PRO A 108 -10.83 -1.17 -3.59
C PRO A 108 -10.72 -2.60 -3.07
N ASP A 109 -11.49 -3.53 -3.66
CA ASP A 109 -11.33 -4.96 -3.46
C ASP A 109 -9.91 -5.38 -3.86
N GLY A 110 -9.05 -5.73 -2.88
CA GLY A 110 -7.75 -6.30 -3.24
C GLY A 110 -6.63 -6.39 -2.19
N VAL A 111 -6.85 -6.18 -0.89
CA VAL A 111 -5.80 -6.46 0.11
C VAL A 111 -5.90 -7.91 0.58
N SER A 112 -5.17 -8.81 -0.10
CA SER A 112 -4.78 -10.10 0.47
C SER A 112 -3.48 -9.90 1.26
N VAL A 113 -3.60 -9.60 2.56
CA VAL A 113 -2.48 -9.78 3.50
C VAL A 113 -2.45 -11.26 3.88
N SER A 114 -1.49 -12.00 3.34
CA SER A 114 -1.08 -13.27 3.92
C SER A 114 -0.35 -13.00 5.23
N SER A 115 -1.03 -13.21 6.34
CA SER A 115 -0.41 -13.21 7.66
C SER A 115 0.51 -14.41 7.79
N SER A 116 1.81 -14.19 8.02
CA SER A 116 2.71 -15.20 8.58
C SER A 116 3.18 -14.67 9.93
N ALA A 117 2.60 -15.20 11.00
CA ALA A 117 3.01 -14.96 12.37
C ALA A 117 3.27 -16.32 13.01
N ASP A 118 4.55 -16.66 13.20
CA ASP A 118 4.99 -17.69 14.13
C ASP A 118 6.28 -17.21 14.79
N VAL A 119 6.13 -16.47 15.89
CA VAL A 119 7.18 -16.27 16.89
C VAL A 119 6.67 -16.93 18.16
N LYS A 120 7.34 -17.99 18.61
CA LYS A 120 7.12 -18.56 19.94
C LYS A 120 8.38 -18.33 20.79
N GLU A 121 8.14 -17.65 21.90
CA GLU A 121 9.05 -17.23 22.96
C GLU A 121 9.74 -18.41 23.68
N PRO A 122 10.94 -18.22 24.26
CA PRO A 122 11.72 -19.27 24.92
C PRO A 122 11.45 -19.32 26.43
N ASP A 123 11.49 -20.53 27.01
CA ASP A 123 11.58 -20.73 28.46
C ASP A 123 12.85 -21.50 28.82
N GLY A 124 13.54 -21.01 29.86
CA GLY A 124 14.93 -21.32 30.18
C GLY A 124 15.16 -22.61 30.97
N VAL A 125 16.42 -22.80 31.42
CA VAL A 125 16.85 -23.40 32.70
C VAL A 125 18.36 -23.15 32.89
N SER A 126 18.73 -22.86 34.13
CA SER A 126 20.04 -22.43 34.66
C SER A 126 21.13 -23.50 34.77
N ALA A 127 22.37 -22.99 34.84
CA ALA A 127 23.57 -23.49 35.55
C ALA A 127 24.13 -24.87 35.13
N GLU A 128 25.44 -25.06 34.95
CA GLU A 128 26.44 -25.20 36.02
C GLU A 128 27.88 -25.01 35.46
N ALA A 129 28.85 -24.96 36.38
CA ALA A 129 30.20 -24.43 36.27
C ALA A 129 31.22 -25.14 35.35
N SER A 130 32.25 -24.36 34.99
CA SER A 130 33.64 -24.71 34.57
C SER A 130 34.33 -25.67 35.58
N PRO A 131 35.48 -26.36 35.32
CA PRO A 131 36.61 -25.87 34.49
C PRO A 131 37.56 -26.90 33.79
N ASP A 132 38.35 -26.33 32.87
CA ASP A 132 39.80 -26.50 32.58
C ASP A 132 40.44 -27.80 32.03
N ALA A 133 41.51 -27.53 31.27
CA ALA A 133 42.69 -28.33 30.94
C ALA A 133 42.69 -29.22 29.67
N GLY A 134 43.66 -28.94 28.79
CA GLY A 134 44.41 -30.02 28.12
C GLY A 134 44.87 -29.75 26.68
N LEU A 135 46.14 -29.39 26.54
CA LEU A 135 46.96 -29.44 25.32
C LEU A 135 46.74 -30.74 24.49
N SER A 136 46.80 -30.65 23.16
CA SER A 136 47.86 -31.25 22.31
C SER A 136 47.51 -31.21 20.81
N ALA A 137 48.51 -30.83 20.02
CA ALA A 137 48.55 -30.82 18.55
C ALA A 137 48.30 -32.19 17.92
N ILE A 138 47.83 -32.24 16.65
CA ILE A 138 48.49 -32.98 15.56
C ILE A 138 48.13 -32.35 14.20
N LEU A 139 49.17 -32.11 13.39
CA LEU A 139 49.14 -31.85 11.96
C LEU A 139 48.36 -32.94 11.21
N ASN A 140 47.70 -32.59 10.10
CA ASN A 140 47.97 -33.25 8.81
C ASN A 140 47.46 -32.42 7.63
N LYS A 141 48.41 -32.21 6.73
CA LYS A 141 48.31 -31.70 5.38
C LYS A 141 48.19 -32.91 4.44
N ASP A 142 47.79 -32.64 3.20
CA ASP A 142 47.73 -33.54 2.04
C ASP A 142 46.40 -34.30 1.86
N SER A 143 45.57 -33.87 0.90
CA SER A 143 45.62 -34.41 -0.47
C SER A 143 44.81 -33.57 -1.46
#